data_AF-I0SEU7-F1
#
_entry.id   AF-I0SEU7-F1
#
_cell.length_a   1.000
_cell.length_b   1.000
_cell.length_c   1.000
_cell.angle_alpha   90.00
_cell.angle_beta   90.00
_cell.angle_gamma   90.00
#
_symmetry.space_group_name_H-M   'P 1'
#
loop_
_entity.id
_entity.type
_entity.pdbx_description
1 polymer ?
#
loop_
_entity_poly.entity_id
_entity_poly.type
_entity_poly.pdbx_seq_one_letter_code
_entity_poly.pdbx_strand_id
1 'polypeptide(L)' 'MNWLTFCYLYSQGGCEPQLKGHIAANLRLGNDKNLLIAVISACIPYIGYPRTLNALSCINEVANAQQ' A
#
# COMPACT_ATOMS: atom_id res chain seq x y z
N MET A 1 6.15 -9.58 -9.14
CA MET A 1 4.73 -9.89 -8.87
C MET A 1 4.17 -9.00 -7.75
N ASN A 2 4.74 -9.02 -6.53
CA ASN A 2 4.17 -8.35 -5.35
C ASN A 2 3.91 -6.84 -5.52
N TRP A 3 4.84 -6.10 -6.12
CA TRP A 3 4.69 -4.66 -6.38
C TRP A 3 3.56 -4.32 -7.35
N LEU A 4 3.45 -5.10 -8.43
CA LEU A 4 2.40 -4.89 -9.42
C LEU A 4 1.02 -5.16 -8.80
N THR A 5 0.89 -6.26 -8.05
CA THR A 5 -0.36 -6.59 -7.34
C THR A 5 -0.69 -5.55 -6.26
N PHE A 6 0.30 -5.06 -5.51
CA PHE A 6 0.10 -3.96 -4.56
C PHE A 6 -0.49 -2.72 -5.24
N CYS A 7 0.08 -2.28 -6.36
CA CYS A 7 -0.41 -1.13 -7.11
C CYS A 7 -1.84 -1.36 -7.64
N TYR A 8 -2.14 -2.55 -8.16
CA TYR A 8 -3.49 -2.90 -8.64
C TYR A 8 -4.53 -2.88 -7.52
N LEU A 9 -4.24 -3.52 -6.38
CA LEU A 9 -5.19 -3.59 -5.26
C LEU A 9 -5.49 -2.21 -4.68
N TYR A 10 -4.47 -1.39 -4.44
CA TYR A 10 -4.71 -0.02 -3.98
C TYR A 10 -5.51 0.80 -5.02
N SER A 11 -5.19 0.66 -6.31
CA SER A 11 -5.89 1.38 -7.38
C SER A 11 -7.34 0.93 -7.51
N GLN A 12 -7.64 -0.35 -7.32
CA GLN A 12 -8.98 -0.93 -7.46
C GLN A 12 -9.92 -0.53 -6.31
N GLY A 13 -9.41 -0.39 -5.08
CA GLY A 13 -10.20 -0.08 -3.88
C GLY A 13 -11.17 -1.19 -3.49
N GLY A 14 -11.73 -1.13 -2.27
CA GLY A 14 -12.65 -2.17 -1.77
C GLY A 14 -12.00 -3.55 -1.57
N CYS A 15 -10.68 -3.60 -1.56
CA CYS A 15 -9.85 -4.79 -1.36
C CYS A 15 -8.75 -4.51 -0.32
N GLU A 16 -9.09 -3.70 0.70
CA GLU A 16 -8.21 -3.34 1.80
C GLU A 16 -7.62 -4.56 2.53
N PRO A 17 -8.37 -5.66 2.78
CA PRO A 17 -7.79 -6.87 3.38
C PRO A 17 -6.66 -7.48 2.53
N GLN A 18 -6.84 -7.53 1.20
CA GLN A 18 -5.83 -8.04 0.27
C GLN A 18 -4.65 -7.08 0.19
N LEU A 19 -4.92 -5.77 0.11
CA LEU A 19 -3.89 -4.73 0.13
C LEU A 19 -3.00 -4.84 1.37
N LYS A 20 -3.58 -5.01 2.56
CA LYS A 20 -2.85 -5.22 3.82
C LYS A 20 -1.97 -6.46 3.79
N GLY A 21 -2.45 -7.57 3.21
CA GLY A 21 -1.65 -8.78 3.01
C GLY A 21 -0.39 -8.54 2.15
N HIS A 22 -0.54 -7.78 1.06
CA HIS A 22 0.57 -7.41 0.19
C HIS A 22 1.51 -6.36 0.82
N ILE A 23 1.00 -5.44 1.66
CA ILE A 23 1.82 -4.52 2.46
C ILE A 23 2.71 -5.31 3.42
N ALA A 24 2.12 -6.22 4.22
CA ALA A 24 2.86 -7.03 5.17
C ALA A 24 3.92 -7.91 4.49
N ALA A 25 3.60 -8.44 3.30
CA ALA A 25 4.56 -9.18 2.49
C ALA A 25 5.73 -8.29 2.00
N ASN A 26 5.46 -7.06 1.54
CA ASN A 26 6.52 -6.13 1.13
C ASN A 26 7.47 -5.80 2.29
N LEU A 27 6.91 -5.54 3.48
CA LEU A 27 7.68 -5.25 4.70
C LEU A 27 8.55 -6.45 5.12
N ARG A 28 8.01 -7.68 5.09
CA ARG A 28 8.80 -8.91 5.37
C ARG A 28 9.93 -9.17 4.38
N LEU A 29 9.79 -8.68 3.14
CA LEU A 29 10.84 -8.78 2.12
C LEU A 29 11.93 -7.69 2.26
N GLY A 30 11.88 -6.89 3.33
CA GLY A 30 12.88 -5.87 3.63
C GLY A 30 12.64 -4.51 2.97
N ASN A 31 11.49 -4.32 2.31
CA ASN A 31 11.10 -2.98 1.85
C ASN A 31 10.62 -2.16 3.04
N ASP A 32 10.89 -0.86 3.03
CA ASP A 32 10.48 0.03 4.10
C ASP A 32 9.10 0.68 3.87
N LYS A 33 8.52 1.19 4.96
CA LYS A 33 7.25 1.92 4.96
C LYS A 33 7.28 3.16 4.06
N ASN A 34 8.41 3.87 4.02
CA ASN A 34 8.53 5.11 3.25
C ASN A 34 8.51 4.83 1.75
N LEU A 35 9.07 3.72 1.30
CA LEU A 35 9.03 3.27 -0.09
C LEU A 35 7.59 2.96 -0.51
N LEU A 36 6.82 2.25 0.33
CA LEU A 36 5.40 1.99 0.07
C LEU A 36 4.60 3.29 -0.06
N ILE A 37 4.85 4.27 0.81
CA ILE A 37 4.23 5.60 0.76
C ILE A 37 4.65 6.35 -0.52
N ALA A 38 5.92 6.31 -0.88
CA ALA A 38 6.44 6.95 -2.09
C ALA A 38 5.78 6.40 -3.36
N VAL A 39 5.59 5.08 -3.44
CA VAL A 39 4.94 4.43 -4.58
C VAL A 39 3.48 4.90 -4.73
N ILE A 40 2.67 4.87 -3.67
CA ILE A 40 1.28 5.34 -3.77
C ILE A 40 1.19 6.86 -4.00
N SER A 41 2.18 7.62 -3.51
CA SER A 41 2.25 9.07 -3.72
C SER A 41 2.56 9.43 -5.18
N ALA A 42 3.47 8.70 -5.82
CA ALA A 42 3.77 8.85 -7.24
C ALA A 42 2.55 8.57 -8.13
N CYS A 43 1.58 7.79 -7.63
CA CYS A 43 0.36 7.44 -8.36
C CYS A 43 -0.81 8.42 -8.14
N ILE A 44 -0.68 9.45 -7.28
CA ILE A 44 -1.74 10.42 -7.01
C ILE A 44 -2.34 11.05 -8.29
N PRO A 45 -1.55 11.46 -9.30
CA PRO A 45 -2.11 12.06 -10.52
C PRO A 45 -3.00 11.10 -11.34
N TYR A 46 -2.81 9.79 -11.18
CA TYR A 46 -3.50 8.77 -11.97
C TYR A 46 -4.67 8.13 -11.23
N ILE A 47 -4.55 7.99 -9.91
CA ILE A 47 -5.50 7.25 -9.08
C ILE A 47 -6.33 8.18 -8.17
N GLY A 48 -5.79 9.36 -7.85
CA GLY A 48 -6.43 10.37 -7.01
C GLY A 48 -6.16 10.22 -5.52
N TYR A 49 -6.46 11.31 -4.79
CA TYR A 49 -6.26 11.38 -3.34
C TYR A 49 -7.07 10.37 -2.53
N PRO A 50 -8.38 10.15 -2.77
CA PRO A 50 -9.20 9.31 -1.88
C PRO A 50 -8.64 7.88 -1.70
N ARG A 51 -8.27 7.23 -2.81
CA ARG A 51 -7.69 5.89 -2.80
C ARG A 51 -6.29 5.87 -2.19
N THR A 52 -5.50 6.92 -2.44
CA THR A 52 -4.15 7.05 -1.88
C THR A 52 -4.19 7.18 -0.37
N LEU A 53 -5.15 7.95 0.17
CA LEU A 53 -5.36 8.08 1.61
C LEU A 53 -5.84 6.76 2.24
N ASN A 54 -6.72 6.01 1.58
CA ASN A 54 -7.11 4.67 2.05
C ASN A 54 -5.91 3.71 2.12
N ALA A 55 -5.05 3.73 1.10
CA ALA A 55 -3.82 2.94 1.10
C ALA A 55 -2.84 3.37 2.18
N LEU A 56 -2.68 4.69 2.40
CA LEU A 56 -1.84 5.23 3.47
C LEU A 56 -2.31 4.75 4.85
N SER A 57 -3.63 4.76 5.10
CA SER A 57 -4.19 4.20 6.33
C SER A 57 -3.87 2.71 6.49
N CYS A 58 -4.01 1.91 5.43
CA CYS A 58 -3.65 0.49 5.46
C CYS A 58 -2.16 0.27 5.73
N ILE A 59 -1.27 1.08 5.13
CA ILE A 59 0.18 1.03 5.36
C ILE A 59 0.50 1.34 6.82
N ASN A 60 -0.09 2.40 7.37
CA ASN A 60 0.13 2.80 8.76
C ASN A 60 -0.34 1.71 9.74
N GLU A 61 -1.52 1.14 9.51
CA GLU A 61 -2.07 0.09 10.35
C GLU A 61 -1.16 -1.16 10.38
N VAL A 62 -0.73 -1.63 9.21
CA VAL A 62 0.13 -2.82 9.12
C VAL A 62 1.53 -2.55 9.67
N ALA A 63 2.13 -1.40 9.34
CA ALA A 63 3.47 -1.06 9.81
C ALA A 63 3.53 -0.90 11.34
N ASN A 64 2.48 -0.36 11.95
CA ASN A 64 2.41 -0.22 13.41
C ASN A 64 2.13 -1.56 14.11
N ALA A 65 1.50 -2.52 13.43
CA ALA A 65 1.25 -3.87 13.97
C ALA A 65 2.47 -4.82 13.84
N GLN A 66 3.50 -4.44 13.09
CA GLN A 66 4.74 -5.21 12.92
C GLN A 66 5.91 -4.70 13.78
N GLN A 67 5.69 -3.66 14.59
CA GLN A 67 6.58 -3.24 15.68
C GLN A 67 6.27 -4.04 16.95
#